data_AF-A0A950QLA7-F1
#
_entry.id   AF-A0A950QLA7-F1
#
_cell.length_a   1.000
_cell.length_b   1.000
_cell.length_c   1.000
_cell.angle_alpha   90.00
_cell.angle_beta   90.00
_cell.angle_gamma   90.00
#
_symmetry.space_group_name_H-M   'P 1'
#
loop_
_entity.id
_entity.type
_entity.pdbx_description
1 polymer ?
#
loop_
_entity_poly.entity_id
_entity_poly.type
_entity_poly.pdbx_seq_one_letter_code
_entity_poly.pdbx_strand_id
1 'polypeptide(L)'
;MRTSLRSFFLLMAFSFALTACSSKPSGESNSAPPAKPELKPTDAETGRVALQRLYTTSRGWAGDTLPVSLQSQNYKNAGGNPDAPLGHDGKSAVWRGVFASDSRRSMKTYMWSGLTGPDAPSPGINPGNEDAFAPGNISTRPFQLTYLKSDSDQVLETAQKHGGAALVKKNADLPVNFSLSWDSRRSMLVWHVLYGKSSNEPDLDVVVDATTNQFVHVEK
;
A
#
# COMPACT_ATOMS: atom_id res chain seq x y z
N MET A 1 77.51 -4.42 5.40
CA MET A 1 76.94 -5.23 4.29
C MET A 1 75.59 -4.59 3.94
N ARG A 2 75.45 -3.72 2.93
CA ARG A 2 75.26 -3.98 1.46
C ARG A 2 74.17 -5.06 1.25
N THR A 3 73.01 -4.83 0.62
CA THR A 3 72.58 -4.08 -0.58
C THR A 3 71.02 -4.05 -0.60
N SER A 4 70.26 -2.98 -0.89
CA SER A 4 70.04 -2.17 -2.12
C SER A 4 68.83 -2.61 -3.00
N LEU A 5 67.93 -1.64 -3.26
CA LEU A 5 67.09 -1.41 -4.47
C LEU A 5 65.94 -2.40 -4.79
N ARG A 6 64.77 -2.03 -5.33
CA ARG A 6 64.43 -1.04 -6.37
C ARG A 6 62.91 -0.78 -6.41
N SER A 7 62.49 0.49 -6.49
CA SER A 7 61.21 0.91 -7.08
C SER A 7 61.30 0.83 -8.61
N PHE A 8 60.23 0.41 -9.29
CA PHE A 8 60.02 0.76 -10.70
C PHE A 8 58.53 0.87 -11.04
N PHE A 9 58.14 2.09 -11.42
CA PHE A 9 56.93 2.49 -12.12
C PHE A 9 57.01 1.97 -13.58
N LEU A 10 55.93 1.48 -14.19
CA LEU A 10 55.76 1.61 -15.64
C LEU A 10 54.28 1.48 -16.06
N LEU A 11 53.77 2.53 -16.71
CA LEU A 11 52.55 2.57 -17.51
C LEU A 11 52.68 1.69 -18.76
N MET A 12 51.56 1.16 -19.27
CA MET A 12 51.41 0.98 -20.72
C MET A 12 49.94 1.14 -21.15
N ALA A 13 49.73 2.14 -22.01
CA ALA A 13 48.50 2.42 -22.73
C ALA A 13 48.45 1.62 -24.04
N PHE A 14 47.26 1.27 -24.52
CA PHE A 14 47.06 0.83 -25.90
C PHE A 14 45.79 1.47 -26.47
N SER A 15 46.00 2.48 -27.31
CA SER A 15 44.99 3.14 -28.13
C SER A 15 44.87 2.41 -29.47
N PHE A 16 43.64 2.15 -29.94
CA PHE A 16 43.35 1.84 -31.34
C PHE A 16 42.50 2.97 -31.95
N ALA A 17 43.05 3.58 -32.99
CA ALA A 17 42.40 4.42 -34.00
C ALA A 17 41.82 3.50 -35.11
N LEU A 18 40.94 3.82 -36.08
CA LEU A 18 40.36 5.00 -36.74
C LEU A 18 39.14 4.48 -37.56
N THR A 19 38.20 5.37 -37.92
CA THR A 19 37.41 5.49 -39.20
C THR A 19 36.02 6.07 -38.86
N ALA A 20 35.77 7.37 -39.08
CA ALA A 20 35.35 8.00 -40.34
C ALA A 20 33.92 7.63 -40.79
N CYS A 21 32.95 8.53 -40.58
CA CYS A 21 32.09 9.00 -41.67
C CYS A 21 31.39 10.30 -41.26
N SER A 22 31.67 11.33 -42.06
CA SER A 22 31.06 12.66 -42.01
C SER A 22 29.90 12.67 -43.00
N SER A 23 28.71 13.04 -42.53
CA SER A 23 27.61 13.41 -43.41
C SER A 23 26.67 14.37 -42.67
N LYS A 24 26.70 15.65 -43.07
CA LYS A 24 25.56 16.56 -42.85
C LYS A 24 24.46 16.19 -43.85
N PRO A 25 23.19 16.23 -43.44
CA PRO A 25 22.36 17.30 -44.00
C PRO A 25 21.44 17.97 -42.97
N SER A 26 21.16 19.22 -43.31
CA SER A 26 20.01 20.04 -42.96
C SER A 26 18.67 19.31 -42.96
N GLY A 27 17.82 19.61 -41.98
CA GLY A 27 16.40 19.29 -42.00
C GLY A 27 15.71 19.93 -40.81
N GLU A 28 14.72 20.78 -41.08
CA GLU A 28 13.88 21.48 -40.12
C GLU A 28 13.37 20.55 -39.01
N SER A 29 13.60 20.95 -37.77
CA SER A 29 12.96 20.34 -36.60
C SER A 29 11.48 20.73 -36.61
N ASN A 30 10.67 19.97 -37.32
CA ASN A 30 9.24 19.94 -37.09
C ASN A 30 9.03 19.17 -35.78
N SER A 31 9.14 19.89 -34.67
CA SER A 31 8.94 19.35 -33.32
C SER A 31 7.46 18.99 -33.17
N ALA A 32 7.13 17.71 -33.34
CA ALA A 32 5.86 17.18 -32.87
C ALA A 32 5.71 17.50 -31.36
N PRO A 33 4.51 17.86 -30.88
CA PRO A 33 4.29 18.07 -29.45
C PRO A 33 4.77 16.84 -28.67
N PRO A 34 5.44 17.01 -27.52
CA PRO A 34 5.88 15.88 -26.71
C PRO A 34 4.66 15.01 -26.40
N ALA A 35 4.77 13.72 -26.74
CA ALA A 35 3.75 12.73 -26.42
C ALA A 35 3.41 12.86 -24.92
N LYS A 36 2.13 13.06 -24.63
CA LYS A 36 1.62 13.09 -23.25
C LYS A 36 2.11 11.80 -22.57
N PRO A 37 2.83 11.89 -21.44
CA PRO A 37 3.34 10.71 -20.77
C PRO A 37 2.21 9.70 -20.57
N GLU A 38 2.36 8.50 -21.11
CA GLU A 38 1.44 7.40 -20.82
C GLU A 38 1.44 7.20 -19.31
N LEU A 39 0.28 7.43 -18.69
CA LEU A 39 0.07 7.13 -17.28
C LEU A 39 0.28 5.63 -17.13
N LYS A 40 1.27 5.23 -16.33
CA LYS A 40 1.41 3.82 -15.95
C LYS A 40 0.08 3.34 -15.32
N PRO A 41 -0.28 2.07 -15.48
CA PRO A 41 -1.51 1.55 -14.87
C PRO A 41 -1.46 1.71 -13.36
N THR A 42 -2.56 2.19 -12.77
CA THR A 42 -2.77 2.12 -11.33
C THR A 42 -2.92 0.66 -10.92
N ASP A 43 -2.03 0.19 -10.04
CA ASP A 43 -2.19 -1.11 -9.41
C ASP A 43 -3.11 -1.00 -8.19
N ALA A 44 -3.95 -2.01 -7.98
CA ALA A 44 -4.75 -2.13 -6.78
C ALA A 44 -4.76 -3.56 -6.28
N GLU A 45 -4.82 -3.69 -4.96
CA GLU A 45 -4.66 -4.96 -4.28
C GLU A 45 -5.71 -5.12 -3.20
N THR A 46 -5.96 -6.36 -2.80
CA THR A 46 -6.73 -6.68 -1.61
C THR A 46 -5.91 -6.35 -0.35
N GLY A 47 -6.61 -6.25 0.78
CA GLY A 47 -6.03 -5.82 2.04
C GLY A 47 -4.94 -6.75 2.57
N ARG A 48 -5.11 -8.08 2.47
CA ARG A 48 -4.08 -9.04 2.90
C ARG A 48 -2.80 -8.91 2.10
N VAL A 49 -2.91 -8.78 0.78
CA VAL A 49 -1.75 -8.64 -0.11
C VAL A 49 -0.96 -7.38 0.28
N ALA A 50 -1.65 -6.26 0.44
CA ALA A 50 -1.04 -5.02 0.90
C ALA A 50 -0.42 -5.16 2.31
N LEU A 51 -1.14 -5.73 3.27
CA LEU A 51 -0.64 -5.94 4.63
C LEU A 51 0.63 -6.79 4.64
N GLN A 52 0.70 -7.85 3.84
CA GLN A 52 1.88 -8.73 3.80
C GLN A 52 3.11 -8.02 3.22
N ARG A 53 2.94 -7.18 2.19
CA ARG A 53 3.99 -6.31 1.66
C ARG A 53 4.49 -5.34 2.73
N LEU A 54 3.57 -4.61 3.35
CA LEU A 54 3.87 -3.65 4.41
C LEU A 54 4.53 -4.31 5.63
N TYR A 55 4.07 -5.50 6.00
CA TYR A 55 4.61 -6.27 7.12
C TYR A 55 6.06 -6.66 6.84
N THR A 56 6.35 -7.18 5.65
CA THR A 56 7.73 -7.53 5.26
C THR A 56 8.67 -6.32 5.36
N THR A 57 8.22 -5.14 4.93
CA THR A 57 9.01 -3.91 5.07
C THR A 57 9.16 -3.45 6.52
N SER A 58 8.11 -3.56 7.34
CA SER A 58 8.17 -3.15 8.75
C SER A 58 9.14 -4.00 9.56
N ARG A 59 9.35 -5.27 9.16
CA ARG A 59 10.37 -6.15 9.75
C ARG A 59 11.81 -5.66 9.56
N GLY A 60 12.06 -4.86 8.52
CA GLY A 60 13.35 -4.18 8.33
C GLY A 60 13.55 -3.01 9.31
N TRP A 61 12.48 -2.47 9.88
CA TRP A 61 12.53 -1.42 10.90
C TRP A 61 12.63 -1.98 12.32
N ALA A 62 11.93 -3.08 12.62
CA ALA A 62 12.09 -3.79 13.88
C ALA A 62 11.87 -5.31 13.74
N GLY A 63 12.74 -6.10 14.37
CA GLY A 63 12.66 -7.56 14.36
C GLY A 63 11.55 -8.15 15.25
N ASP A 64 10.70 -7.34 15.85
CA ASP A 64 9.55 -7.72 16.66
C ASP A 64 8.25 -7.05 16.23
N THR A 65 8.19 -6.47 15.00
CA THR A 65 6.97 -5.78 14.58
C THR A 65 5.75 -6.71 14.59
N LEU A 66 4.64 -6.15 15.04
CA LEU A 66 3.30 -6.72 14.89
C LEU A 66 2.38 -5.67 14.25
N PRO A 67 1.45 -6.07 13.37
CA PRO A 67 0.46 -5.17 12.82
C PRO A 67 -0.53 -4.70 13.89
N VAL A 68 -0.93 -3.43 13.82
CA VAL A 68 -1.93 -2.80 14.67
C VAL A 68 -3.22 -2.57 13.89
N SER A 69 -3.10 -2.03 12.68
CA SER A 69 -4.24 -1.81 11.80
C SER A 69 -3.83 -1.79 10.33
N LEU A 70 -4.82 -1.96 9.46
CA LEU A 70 -4.72 -1.69 8.02
C LEU A 70 -5.96 -0.92 7.58
N GLN A 71 -5.80 0.11 6.75
CA GLN A 71 -6.90 0.90 6.20
C GLN A 71 -6.71 1.15 4.72
N SER A 72 -7.75 0.93 3.93
CA SER A 72 -7.78 1.40 2.53
C SER A 72 -7.98 2.91 2.51
N GLN A 73 -7.49 3.56 1.45
CA GLN A 73 -7.84 4.94 1.16
C GLN A 73 -8.41 5.03 -0.25
N ASN A 74 -9.54 5.70 -0.35
CA ASN A 74 -10.09 6.10 -1.62
C ASN A 74 -9.26 7.24 -2.19
N TYR A 75 -8.84 7.05 -3.44
CA TYR A 75 -8.20 8.09 -4.22
C TYR A 75 -8.98 8.26 -5.52
N LYS A 76 -9.06 9.49 -6.04
CA LYS A 76 -9.88 9.77 -7.23
C LYS A 76 -9.31 8.98 -8.42
N ASN A 77 -10.17 8.30 -9.17
CA ASN A 77 -9.79 7.42 -10.29
C ASN A 77 -8.87 6.25 -9.88
N ALA A 78 -9.00 5.77 -8.64
CA ALA A 78 -8.14 4.75 -8.06
C ALA A 78 -8.95 3.70 -7.30
N GLY A 79 -9.42 2.72 -8.04
CA GLY A 79 -9.96 1.45 -7.54
C GLY A 79 -9.41 0.36 -8.46
N GLY A 80 -9.31 -0.88 -8.00
CA GLY A 80 -8.69 -1.96 -8.78
C GLY A 80 -9.37 -2.34 -10.08
N ASN A 81 -10.47 -1.68 -10.36
CA ASN A 81 -11.22 -1.79 -11.58
C ASN A 81 -11.53 -0.38 -12.10
N PRO A 82 -11.04 0.02 -13.29
CA PRO A 82 -11.36 1.31 -13.89
C PRO A 82 -12.86 1.45 -14.22
N ASP A 83 -13.57 0.34 -14.32
CA ASP A 83 -14.99 0.26 -14.62
C ASP A 83 -15.86 0.09 -13.36
N ALA A 84 -15.26 -0.14 -12.17
CA ALA A 84 -16.00 -0.24 -10.91
C ALA A 84 -15.72 0.94 -9.97
N PRO A 85 -16.72 1.38 -9.20
CA PRO A 85 -16.54 2.41 -8.19
C PRO A 85 -15.56 1.97 -7.09
N LEU A 86 -15.01 2.95 -6.37
CA LEU A 86 -13.91 2.77 -5.42
C LEU A 86 -14.23 1.71 -4.36
N GLY A 87 -13.46 0.61 -4.38
CA GLY A 87 -13.54 -0.47 -3.38
C GLY A 87 -14.64 -1.52 -3.62
N HIS A 88 -15.39 -1.45 -4.72
CA HIS A 88 -16.51 -2.36 -5.00
C HIS A 88 -16.08 -3.79 -5.38
N ASP A 89 -14.79 -4.00 -5.61
CA ASP A 89 -14.16 -5.30 -5.85
C ASP A 89 -13.31 -5.77 -4.66
N GLY A 90 -13.39 -5.08 -3.51
CA GLY A 90 -12.57 -5.38 -2.35
C GLY A 90 -11.13 -4.91 -2.46
N LYS A 91 -10.76 -4.16 -3.51
CA LYS A 91 -9.39 -3.70 -3.73
C LYS A 91 -9.26 -2.20 -3.52
N SER A 92 -8.05 -1.78 -3.18
CA SER A 92 -7.67 -0.37 -3.16
C SER A 92 -6.27 -0.20 -3.74
N ALA A 93 -6.04 0.96 -4.36
CA ALA A 93 -4.72 1.37 -4.83
C ALA A 93 -3.87 2.01 -3.72
N VAL A 94 -4.46 2.31 -2.56
CA VAL A 94 -3.73 2.89 -1.43
C VAL A 94 -4.13 2.17 -0.14
N TRP A 95 -3.14 1.59 0.53
CA TRP A 95 -3.29 0.94 1.81
C TRP A 95 -2.33 1.54 2.83
N ARG A 96 -2.83 1.82 4.04
CA ARG A 96 -2.03 2.31 5.15
C ARG A 96 -2.06 1.29 6.28
N GLY A 97 -0.89 0.79 6.66
CA GLY A 97 -0.72 -0.12 7.79
C GLY A 97 0.02 0.57 8.93
N VAL A 98 -0.39 0.31 10.16
CA VAL A 98 0.33 0.71 11.37
C VAL A 98 0.94 -0.54 12.00
N PHE A 99 2.22 -0.46 12.38
CA PHE A 99 2.96 -1.57 13.00
C PHE A 99 3.60 -1.08 14.28
N ALA A 100 3.54 -1.88 15.34
CA ALA A 100 4.13 -1.58 16.63
C ALA A 100 5.31 -2.50 16.94
N SER A 101 6.27 -1.99 17.71
CA SER A 101 7.41 -2.72 18.28
C SER A 101 7.48 -2.40 19.77
N ASP A 102 7.42 -3.45 20.60
CA ASP A 102 7.52 -3.27 22.05
C ASP A 102 8.97 -2.98 22.46
N SER A 103 9.96 -3.62 21.83
CA SER A 103 11.38 -3.34 22.10
C SER A 103 11.76 -1.89 21.78
N ARG A 104 11.16 -1.29 20.75
CA ARG A 104 11.36 0.13 20.40
C ARG A 104 10.44 1.09 21.12
N ARG A 105 9.40 0.60 21.82
CA ARG A 105 8.33 1.43 22.41
C ARG A 105 7.74 2.43 21.41
N SER A 106 7.66 2.02 20.15
CA SER A 106 7.23 2.87 19.05
C SER A 106 6.30 2.13 18.09
N MET A 107 5.46 2.88 17.40
CA MET A 107 4.70 2.43 16.25
C MET A 107 5.08 3.25 15.01
N LYS A 108 4.95 2.66 13.84
CA LYS A 108 5.29 3.28 12.58
C LYS A 108 4.25 2.97 11.53
N THR A 109 3.87 4.02 10.80
CA THR A 109 2.95 3.91 9.67
C THR A 109 3.74 3.57 8.40
N TYR A 110 3.17 2.69 7.58
CA TYR A 110 3.64 2.44 6.23
C TYR A 110 2.46 2.56 5.26
N MET A 111 2.68 3.23 4.15
CA MET A 111 1.68 3.35 3.09
C MET A 111 2.17 2.66 1.84
N TRP A 112 1.35 1.78 1.27
CA TRP A 112 1.54 1.27 -0.08
C TRP A 112 0.65 2.05 -1.04
N SER A 113 1.22 2.46 -2.17
CA SER A 113 0.51 3.11 -3.29
C SER A 113 0.81 2.36 -4.58
N GLY A 114 -0.22 1.89 -5.27
CA GLY A 114 -0.13 1.43 -6.65
C GLY A 114 -0.37 2.54 -7.67
N LEU A 115 -0.49 3.79 -7.22
CA LEU A 115 -0.81 4.92 -8.09
C LEU A 115 0.42 5.47 -8.81
N THR A 116 0.19 5.89 -10.05
CA THR A 116 1.21 6.53 -10.89
C THR A 116 0.60 7.75 -11.57
N GLY A 117 0.73 8.91 -10.93
CA GLY A 117 0.21 10.18 -11.45
C GLY A 117 0.87 11.38 -10.75
N PRO A 118 0.84 12.57 -11.37
CA PRO A 118 1.55 13.76 -10.88
C PRO A 118 1.08 14.24 -9.50
N ASP A 119 -0.19 14.03 -9.16
CA ASP A 119 -0.79 14.42 -7.87
C ASP A 119 -1.03 13.22 -6.94
N ALA A 120 -0.58 12.03 -7.35
CA ALA A 120 -0.80 10.79 -6.61
C ALA A 120 0.28 10.55 -5.56
N PRO A 121 -0.04 9.86 -4.44
CA PRO A 121 0.98 9.36 -3.53
C PRO A 121 2.03 8.56 -4.27
N SER A 122 3.30 8.78 -3.93
CA SER A 122 4.46 8.11 -4.55
C SER A 122 4.24 6.59 -4.65
N PRO A 123 4.43 5.98 -5.83
CA PRO A 123 4.24 4.54 -5.99
C PRO A 123 5.17 3.73 -5.09
N GLY A 124 4.73 2.54 -4.70
CA GLY A 124 5.47 1.63 -3.81
C GLY A 124 5.18 1.88 -2.33
N ILE A 125 6.11 1.44 -1.48
CA ILE A 125 5.99 1.52 -0.01
C ILE A 125 6.69 2.77 0.50
N ASN A 126 5.95 3.61 1.20
CA ASN A 126 6.40 4.86 1.79
C ASN A 126 6.30 4.76 3.32
N PRO A 127 7.44 4.65 4.03
CA PRO A 127 7.46 4.72 5.48
C PRO A 127 7.09 6.12 5.98
N GLY A 128 6.23 6.18 6.98
CA GLY A 128 5.90 7.41 7.71
C GLY A 128 6.82 7.64 8.91
N ASN A 129 6.42 8.60 9.74
CA ASN A 129 7.09 8.90 11.00
C ASN A 129 6.80 7.84 12.07
N GLU A 130 7.64 7.85 13.11
CA GLU A 130 7.45 7.04 14.32
C GLU A 130 6.61 7.82 15.33
N ASP A 131 5.69 7.11 15.97
CA ASP A 131 4.89 7.58 17.10
C ASP A 131 5.19 6.73 18.35
N ALA A 132 4.84 7.23 19.53
CA ALA A 132 5.00 6.50 20.77
C ALA A 132 4.02 5.32 20.86
N PHE A 133 4.49 4.17 21.32
CA PHE A 133 3.66 2.99 21.54
C PHE A 133 3.64 2.57 23.01
N ALA A 134 2.43 2.30 23.51
CA ALA A 134 2.19 1.76 24.83
C ALA A 134 1.37 0.47 24.72
N PRO A 135 1.90 -0.70 25.14
CA PRO A 135 1.21 -1.98 25.03
C PRO A 135 -0.15 -2.07 25.74
N GLY A 136 -0.36 -1.23 26.78
CA GLY A 136 -1.62 -1.16 27.51
C GLY A 136 -2.73 -0.38 26.80
N ASN A 137 -2.44 0.30 25.69
CA ASN A 137 -3.43 1.06 24.93
C ASN A 137 -4.27 0.11 24.06
N ILE A 138 -5.54 -0.04 24.43
CA ILE A 138 -6.49 -0.93 23.74
C ILE A 138 -6.82 -0.51 22.30
N SER A 139 -6.65 0.78 21.97
CA SER A 139 -6.93 1.33 20.64
C SER A 139 -5.81 1.05 19.64
N THR A 140 -4.61 0.70 20.11
CA THR A 140 -3.45 0.36 19.28
C THR A 140 -2.98 -1.06 19.54
N ARG A 141 -3.90 -1.95 19.92
CA ARG A 141 -3.56 -3.34 20.28
C ARG A 141 -3.06 -4.09 19.04
N PRO A 142 -1.81 -4.59 19.05
CA PRO A 142 -1.31 -5.37 17.93
C PRO A 142 -2.01 -6.73 17.83
N PHE A 143 -2.06 -7.29 16.63
CA PHE A 143 -2.64 -8.60 16.34
C PHE A 143 -1.62 -9.54 15.68
N GLN A 144 -1.85 -10.85 15.79
CA GLN A 144 -1.05 -11.85 15.08
C GLN A 144 -1.58 -12.03 13.66
N LEU A 145 -0.67 -12.08 12.69
CA LEU A 145 -1.04 -12.22 11.27
C LEU A 145 -1.84 -13.52 10.99
N THR A 146 -1.66 -14.55 11.83
CA THR A 146 -2.36 -15.84 11.73
C THR A 146 -3.88 -15.76 11.91
N TYR A 147 -4.39 -14.68 12.52
CA TYR A 147 -5.83 -14.45 12.63
C TYR A 147 -6.45 -13.97 11.32
N LEU A 148 -5.67 -13.34 10.43
CA LEU A 148 -6.18 -12.89 9.14
C LEU A 148 -6.30 -14.10 8.21
N LYS A 149 -7.52 -14.53 7.87
CA LYS A 149 -7.80 -15.66 6.95
C LYS A 149 -8.77 -15.31 5.81
N SER A 150 -9.67 -14.37 6.07
CA SER A 150 -10.56 -13.77 5.07
C SER A 150 -10.01 -12.41 4.63
N ASP A 151 -9.93 -12.21 3.32
CA ASP A 151 -9.43 -10.95 2.72
C ASP A 151 -10.57 -9.96 2.43
N SER A 152 -10.25 -8.75 2.00
CA SER A 152 -11.19 -7.64 1.83
C SER A 152 -12.24 -7.86 0.75
N ASP A 153 -11.92 -8.60 -0.31
CA ASP A 153 -12.88 -9.05 -1.33
C ASP A 153 -13.88 -10.07 -0.76
N GLN A 154 -13.40 -11.03 0.03
CA GLN A 154 -14.25 -12.05 0.66
C GLN A 154 -15.18 -11.46 1.73
N VAL A 155 -14.69 -10.52 2.55
CA VAL A 155 -15.54 -9.86 3.57
C VAL A 155 -16.50 -8.85 2.96
N LEU A 156 -16.18 -8.30 1.78
CA LEU A 156 -17.11 -7.48 1.01
C LEU A 156 -18.36 -8.29 0.63
N GLU A 157 -18.21 -9.53 0.17
CA GLU A 157 -19.37 -10.38 -0.16
C GLU A 157 -20.32 -10.57 1.03
N THR A 158 -19.76 -10.75 2.23
CA THR A 158 -20.54 -10.81 3.47
C THR A 158 -21.22 -9.46 3.73
N ALA A 159 -20.46 -8.35 3.69
CA ALA A 159 -21.01 -7.02 3.95
C ALA A 159 -22.13 -6.62 2.97
N GLN A 160 -22.04 -7.04 1.71
CA GLN A 160 -23.08 -6.80 0.69
C GLN A 160 -24.42 -7.43 1.09
N LYS A 161 -24.39 -8.63 1.70
CA LYS A 161 -25.59 -9.34 2.20
C LYS A 161 -26.20 -8.67 3.44
N HIS A 162 -25.45 -7.80 4.12
CA HIS A 162 -25.83 -7.14 5.37
C HIS A 162 -26.04 -5.63 5.22
N GLY A 163 -26.59 -5.20 4.07
CA GLY A 163 -27.02 -3.82 3.82
C GLY A 163 -26.22 -3.09 2.76
N GLY A 164 -24.98 -3.53 2.49
CA GLY A 164 -24.12 -2.92 1.48
C GLY A 164 -24.75 -2.86 0.09
N ALA A 165 -25.39 -3.94 -0.36
CA ALA A 165 -25.98 -4.02 -1.69
C ALA A 165 -27.13 -3.03 -1.89
N ALA A 166 -27.90 -2.76 -0.83
CA ALA A 166 -28.98 -1.79 -0.88
C ALA A 166 -28.46 -0.36 -1.05
N LEU A 167 -27.34 -0.03 -0.39
CA LEU A 167 -26.70 1.28 -0.51
C LEU A 167 -26.04 1.47 -1.88
N VAL A 168 -25.28 0.48 -2.36
CA VAL A 168 -24.65 0.53 -3.68
C VAL A 168 -25.70 0.60 -4.79
N LYS A 169 -26.83 -0.10 -4.67
CA LYS A 169 -27.94 0.03 -5.63
C LYS A 169 -28.55 1.43 -5.66
N LYS A 170 -28.62 2.11 -4.50
CA LYS A 170 -29.16 3.48 -4.39
C LYS A 170 -28.17 4.51 -4.93
N ASN A 171 -26.87 4.28 -4.72
CA ASN A 171 -25.80 5.13 -5.18
C ASN A 171 -24.63 4.25 -5.64
N ALA A 172 -24.55 4.01 -6.95
CA ALA A 172 -23.50 3.17 -7.53
C ALA A 172 -22.10 3.74 -7.23
N ASP A 173 -21.94 5.06 -7.20
CA ASP A 173 -20.65 5.71 -6.94
C ASP A 173 -20.31 5.81 -5.44
N LEU A 174 -21.12 5.22 -4.55
CA LEU A 174 -20.86 5.24 -3.12
C LEU A 174 -19.55 4.52 -2.81
N PRO A 175 -18.53 5.18 -2.24
CA PRO A 175 -17.27 4.51 -2.00
C PRO A 175 -17.38 3.43 -0.92
N VAL A 176 -16.59 2.38 -1.06
CA VAL A 176 -16.44 1.30 -0.07
C VAL A 176 -15.00 1.32 0.43
N ASN A 177 -14.83 1.44 1.75
CA ASN A 177 -13.51 1.38 2.41
C ASN A 177 -13.43 0.17 3.33
N PHE A 178 -12.21 -0.22 3.64
CA PHE A 178 -11.89 -1.36 4.48
C PHE A 178 -10.96 -0.92 5.59
N SER A 179 -11.26 -1.33 6.82
CA SER A 179 -10.36 -1.19 7.97
C SER A 179 -10.24 -2.53 8.68
N LEU A 180 -9.02 -2.93 9.00
CA LEU A 180 -8.70 -4.15 9.76
C LEU A 180 -8.07 -3.73 11.08
N SER A 181 -8.62 -4.22 12.20
CA SER A 181 -8.09 -3.96 13.53
C SER A 181 -8.55 -5.01 14.54
N TRP A 182 -7.86 -5.07 15.69
CA TRP A 182 -8.26 -5.94 16.78
C TRP A 182 -9.45 -5.35 17.55
N ASP A 183 -10.58 -6.06 17.61
CA ASP A 183 -11.68 -5.74 18.51
C ASP A 183 -11.33 -6.27 19.91
N SER A 184 -10.87 -5.38 20.80
CA SER A 184 -10.53 -5.72 22.18
C SER A 184 -11.73 -6.20 23.01
N ARG A 185 -12.96 -5.79 22.67
CA ARG A 185 -14.17 -6.20 23.40
C ARG A 185 -14.53 -7.65 23.09
N ARG A 186 -14.40 -8.04 21.83
CA ARG A 186 -14.74 -9.39 21.34
C ARG A 186 -13.54 -10.34 21.24
N SER A 187 -12.32 -9.83 21.46
CA SER A 187 -11.06 -10.57 21.36
C SER A 187 -10.89 -11.28 20.01
N MET A 188 -11.14 -10.55 18.93
CA MET A 188 -11.05 -11.06 17.56
C MET A 188 -10.50 -10.00 16.61
N LEU A 189 -9.92 -10.45 15.50
CA LEU A 189 -9.54 -9.58 14.39
C LEU A 189 -10.76 -9.37 13.50
N VAL A 190 -11.11 -8.10 13.22
CA VAL A 190 -12.30 -7.77 12.44
C VAL A 190 -11.96 -6.89 11.25
N TRP A 191 -12.66 -7.12 10.15
CA TRP A 191 -12.81 -6.17 9.07
C TRP A 191 -14.03 -5.30 9.34
N HIS A 192 -13.85 -3.99 9.21
CA HIS A 192 -14.91 -3.02 9.02
C HIS A 192 -15.03 -2.75 7.51
N VAL A 193 -16.21 -2.99 6.95
CA VAL A 193 -16.55 -2.66 5.56
C VAL A 193 -17.46 -1.44 5.59
N LEU A 194 -16.87 -0.31 5.21
CA LEU A 194 -17.39 1.03 5.42
C LEU A 194 -17.96 1.58 4.10
N TYR A 195 -19.27 1.77 4.03
CA TYR A 195 -19.95 2.38 2.89
C TYR A 195 -20.16 3.85 3.19
N GLY A 196 -19.58 4.74 2.39
CA GLY A 196 -19.67 6.17 2.66
C GLY A 196 -18.52 6.99 2.09
N LYS A 197 -18.72 8.31 2.04
CA LYS A 197 -17.67 9.26 1.63
C LYS A 197 -16.59 9.45 2.71
N SER A 198 -16.92 9.15 3.96
CA SER A 198 -16.03 9.25 5.11
C SER A 198 -15.86 7.89 5.76
N SER A 199 -14.61 7.49 6.05
CA SER A 199 -14.35 6.30 6.86
C SER A 199 -14.60 6.52 8.35
N ASN A 200 -14.65 7.78 8.81
CA ASN A 200 -14.92 8.12 10.22
C ASN A 200 -16.42 8.20 10.52
N GLU A 201 -17.21 8.58 9.51
CA GLU A 201 -18.66 8.74 9.59
C GLU A 201 -19.27 8.07 8.34
N PRO A 202 -19.19 6.73 8.25
CA PRO A 202 -19.77 6.00 7.13
C PRO A 202 -21.30 6.02 7.21
N ASP A 203 -21.97 5.85 6.07
CA ASP A 203 -23.42 5.64 6.01
C ASP A 203 -23.79 4.25 6.56
N LEU A 204 -22.87 3.28 6.46
CA LEU A 204 -22.98 1.93 7.01
C LEU A 204 -21.58 1.37 7.30
N ASP A 205 -21.41 0.80 8.50
CA ASP A 205 -20.23 0.03 8.88
C ASP A 205 -20.63 -1.42 9.18
N VAL A 206 -20.26 -2.35 8.30
CA VAL A 206 -20.48 -3.78 8.52
C VAL A 206 -19.21 -4.41 9.07
N VAL A 207 -19.32 -4.99 10.26
CA VAL A 207 -18.22 -5.67 10.94
C VAL A 207 -18.26 -7.16 10.64
N VAL A 208 -17.15 -7.70 10.15
CA VAL A 208 -16.98 -9.11 9.73
C VAL A 208 -15.74 -9.70 10.39
N ASP A 209 -15.83 -10.92 10.89
CA ASP A 209 -14.70 -11.64 11.48
C ASP A 209 -13.66 -11.98 10.39
N ALA A 210 -12.44 -11.47 10.56
CA ALA A 210 -11.34 -11.66 9.62
C ALA A 210 -10.79 -13.10 9.59
N THR A 211 -11.19 -13.95 10.53
CA THR A 211 -10.78 -15.35 10.63
C THR A 211 -11.79 -16.29 9.97
N THR A 212 -13.09 -16.01 10.11
CA THR A 212 -14.18 -16.93 9.73
C THR A 212 -15.04 -16.42 8.57
N ASN A 213 -14.88 -15.15 8.18
CA ASN A 213 -15.77 -14.44 7.26
C ASN A 213 -17.23 -14.35 7.75
N GLN A 214 -17.48 -14.52 9.04
CA GLN A 214 -18.83 -14.41 9.59
C GLN A 214 -19.17 -12.95 9.89
N PHE A 215 -20.40 -12.55 9.56
CA PHE A 215 -20.95 -11.29 10.01
C PHE A 215 -20.95 -11.21 11.54
N VAL A 216 -20.48 -10.10 12.09
CA VAL A 216 -20.46 -9.85 13.54
C VAL A 216 -21.63 -8.96 13.92
N HIS A 217 -21.66 -7.74 13.39
CA HIS A 217 -22.74 -6.75 13.60
C HIS A 217 -22.60 -5.58 12.61
N VAL A 218 -23.56 -4.66 12.66
CA VAL A 218 -23.45 -3.33 12.05
C VAL A 218 -23.13 -2.34 13.18
N GLU A 219 -22.04 -1.57 13.05
CA GLU A 219 -21.72 -0.52 14.04
C GLU A 219 -22.76 0.62 13.91
N LYS A 220 -23.13 1.20 15.05
CA LYS A 220 -24.16 2.26 15.14
C LYS A 220 -23.53 3.62 15.34
#